data_AF-A0A4Q1CB79-F1
#
_entry.id   AF-A0A4Q1CB79-F1
#
_cell.length_a   1.000
_cell.length_b   1.000
_cell.length_c   1.000
_cell.angle_alpha   90.00
_cell.angle_beta   90.00
_cell.angle_gamma   90.00
#
_symmetry.space_group_name_H-M   'P 1'
#
loop_
_entity.id
_entity.type
_entity.pdbx_description
1 polymer ?
#
loop_
_entity_poly.entity_id
_entity_poly.type
_entity_poly.pdbx_seq_one_letter_code
_entity_poly.pdbx_strand_id
1 'polypeptide(L)'
;MQTTGHGGCASCADCTLRLQPAQRRNFFPMMRSSPMFRLLLGGALSAVLGLLATRAAAASHDLYVCAAFNNGSRVMGSNDGSSNGVFVRTPEGFRHIGINYPLAISATFDPRDAKVFYVACLSGVLRTLDGGKTWRLVTGWDETEPKSVAVDLLKPDHVYTGLPDGIVVSRDRGQTWQRRERGLPERGKYTQVVRADRTRQGRVMIGCETGIYLTENGADSWKRVLATAETVNDLQQSPHDPRLWIAVTQSAGALISRDGGATWKQLASVPSAKALYNVAFDAREPGRLAIASWNYGLLLSADGGVTWTPRHAGLPGEGSPRVWRTAIDPDNGQLFAAVFGQGLHVSSDSGLTWRPVPGMEGGSVQTFTFVPRTGP
;
A
#
# COMPACT_ATOMS: atom_id res chain seq x y z
N MET A 1 -66.51 -3.22 -20.07
CA MET A 1 -67.65 -2.36 -19.71
C MET A 1 -67.27 -1.62 -18.44
N GLN A 2 -67.23 -0.29 -18.53
CA GLN A 2 -67.30 0.76 -17.48
C GLN A 2 -66.27 0.72 -16.33
N THR A 3 -65.31 1.65 -16.16
CA THR A 3 -65.27 3.14 -16.10
C THR A 3 -66.15 3.78 -15.02
N THR A 4 -65.51 4.45 -14.05
CA THR A 4 -65.72 5.84 -13.55
C THR A 4 -64.85 6.02 -12.28
N GLY A 5 -64.23 7.15 -11.92
CA GLY A 5 -64.23 8.51 -12.43
C GLY A 5 -64.64 9.53 -11.35
N HIS A 6 -63.78 10.55 -11.15
CA HIS A 6 -64.02 11.91 -10.57
C HIS A 6 -63.82 12.11 -9.05
N GLY A 7 -63.29 13.24 -8.54
CA GLY A 7 -62.85 14.53 -9.09
C GLY A 7 -61.84 15.20 -8.12
N GLY A 8 -60.93 16.11 -8.52
CA GLY A 8 -61.14 17.54 -8.79
C GLY A 8 -61.21 18.34 -7.47
N CYS A 9 -60.61 19.52 -7.24
CA CYS A 9 -59.87 20.50 -8.04
C CYS A 9 -59.37 21.63 -7.08
N ALA A 10 -58.58 22.56 -7.64
CA ALA A 10 -58.28 23.94 -7.20
C ALA A 10 -57.18 24.17 -6.12
N SER A 11 -56.29 25.18 -6.14
CA SER A 11 -55.83 26.24 -7.07
C SER A 11 -55.51 27.48 -6.21
N CYS A 12 -54.57 28.31 -6.71
CA CYS A 12 -54.20 29.68 -6.33
C CYS A 12 -53.14 29.83 -5.21
N ALA A 13 -52.25 30.82 -5.22
CA ALA A 13 -51.52 31.61 -6.22
C ALA A 13 -50.70 32.64 -5.40
N ASP A 14 -49.53 33.01 -5.93
CA ASP A 14 -48.80 34.28 -5.77
C ASP A 14 -48.52 34.90 -4.39
N CYS A 15 -47.22 35.10 -4.12
CA CYS A 15 -46.71 36.47 -3.98
C CYS A 15 -45.19 36.53 -4.23
N THR A 16 -44.83 37.36 -5.20
CA THR A 16 -43.49 37.76 -5.63
C THR A 16 -43.01 38.95 -4.80
N LEU A 17 -41.70 39.06 -4.53
CA LEU A 17 -41.06 40.33 -4.19
C LEU A 17 -39.61 40.38 -4.69
N ARG A 18 -39.42 41.19 -5.74
CA ARG A 18 -38.15 41.65 -6.29
C ARG A 18 -37.58 42.77 -5.42
N LEU A 19 -36.25 42.88 -5.33
CA LEU A 19 -35.55 44.06 -4.80
C LEU A 19 -34.47 44.54 -5.77
N GLN A 20 -34.22 45.86 -5.69
CA GLN A 20 -33.32 46.77 -6.44
C GLN A 20 -34.02 47.61 -7.53
N PRO A 21 -33.67 48.91 -7.73
CA PRO A 21 -32.28 49.44 -7.74
C PRO A 21 -32.02 50.92 -7.29
N ALA A 22 -30.75 51.35 -7.48
CA ALA A 22 -30.22 52.71 -7.73
C ALA A 22 -29.87 53.63 -6.53
N GLN A 23 -28.96 54.62 -6.56
CA GLN A 23 -27.72 54.94 -7.32
C GLN A 23 -27.01 56.10 -6.55
N ARG A 24 -25.66 56.10 -6.61
CA ARG A 24 -24.68 57.22 -6.61
C ARG A 24 -24.94 58.55 -5.88
N ARG A 25 -23.92 59.01 -5.13
CA ARG A 25 -23.33 60.37 -5.21
C ARG A 25 -21.89 60.43 -4.67
N ASN A 26 -21.00 61.05 -5.44
CA ASN A 26 -19.59 61.35 -5.17
C ASN A 26 -19.45 62.51 -4.16
N PHE A 27 -18.38 62.52 -3.34
CA PHE A 27 -17.68 63.76 -2.96
C PHE A 27 -16.23 63.45 -2.48
N PHE A 28 -15.25 64.15 -3.08
CA PHE A 28 -13.85 64.26 -2.65
C PHE A 28 -13.70 65.50 -1.73
N PRO A 29 -12.65 65.54 -0.87
CA PRO A 29 -11.54 66.48 -1.13
C PRO A 29 -10.16 65.85 -0.82
N MET A 30 -9.16 65.96 -1.71
CA MET A 30 -8.12 67.01 -1.75
C MET A 30 -7.44 67.29 -0.41
N MET A 31 -6.22 66.74 -0.24
CA MET A 31 -5.25 67.17 0.77
C MET A 31 -3.99 67.70 0.08
N ARG A 32 -3.55 68.88 0.52
CA ARG A 32 -2.55 69.76 -0.08
C ARG A 32 -1.11 69.27 0.11
N SER A 33 -0.28 69.67 -0.85
CA SER A 33 1.18 69.63 -0.94
C SER A 33 1.91 70.56 0.04
N SER A 34 3.11 70.17 0.51
CA SER A 34 4.41 70.88 0.32
C SER A 34 5.51 70.48 1.34
N PRO A 35 6.82 70.73 1.06
CA PRO A 35 7.89 69.74 1.24
C PRO A 35 9.12 70.17 2.12
N MET A 36 10.12 69.27 2.13
CA MET A 36 11.57 69.44 2.35
C MET A 36 12.14 69.47 3.78
N PHE A 37 12.97 68.46 4.09
CA PHE A 37 14.41 68.66 4.33
C PHE A 37 15.22 67.37 4.10
N ARG A 38 16.37 67.50 3.42
CA ARG A 38 17.35 66.44 3.07
C ARG A 38 18.33 66.20 4.23
N LEU A 39 18.87 64.97 4.39
CA LEU A 39 20.31 64.67 4.19
C LEU A 39 20.68 63.18 4.44
N LEU A 40 21.29 62.58 3.40
CA LEU A 40 22.44 61.65 3.27
C LEU A 40 22.84 60.64 4.38
N LEU A 41 23.02 59.38 3.95
CA LEU A 41 24.08 58.37 4.23
C LEU A 41 23.42 56.99 4.08
N GLY A 42 23.70 56.15 3.08
CA GLY A 42 24.98 55.53 2.75
C GLY A 42 24.82 54.01 2.93
N GLY A 43 25.13 53.21 1.91
CA GLY A 43 25.25 51.74 2.05
C GLY A 43 24.32 50.93 1.15
N ALA A 44 24.83 50.53 -0.01
CA ALA A 44 24.29 49.42 -0.77
C ALA A 44 24.46 48.13 0.06
N LEU A 45 23.35 47.56 0.55
CA LEU A 45 23.35 46.22 1.13
C LEU A 45 22.93 45.23 0.03
N SER A 46 23.93 44.67 -0.66
CA SER A 46 23.77 43.44 -1.43
C SER A 46 23.40 42.31 -0.46
N ALA A 47 22.11 41.99 -0.38
CA ALA A 47 21.66 40.76 0.27
C ALA A 47 21.92 39.59 -0.67
N VAL A 48 23.02 38.88 -0.44
CA VAL A 48 23.29 37.57 -1.04
C VAL A 48 22.23 36.60 -0.50
N LEU A 49 21.18 36.33 -1.29
CA LEU A 49 20.36 35.13 -1.08
C LEU A 49 21.24 33.91 -1.41
N GLY A 50 21.78 33.28 -0.38
CA GLY A 50 22.33 31.94 -0.51
C GLY A 50 21.20 30.99 -0.87
N LEU A 51 21.14 30.57 -2.14
CA LEU A 51 20.38 29.38 -2.52
C LEU A 51 21.03 28.18 -1.83
N LEU A 52 20.49 27.79 -0.68
CA LEU A 52 20.59 26.40 -0.23
C LEU A 52 19.71 25.59 -1.18
N ALA A 53 20.27 25.22 -2.33
CA ALA A 53 19.75 24.11 -3.09
C ALA A 53 19.88 22.88 -2.18
N THR A 54 18.79 22.50 -1.52
CA THR A 54 18.67 21.20 -0.89
C THR A 54 18.84 20.18 -1.99
N ARG A 55 20.06 19.63 -2.09
CA ARG A 55 20.37 18.54 -2.99
C ARG A 55 19.45 17.40 -2.56
N ALA A 56 18.44 17.09 -3.37
CA ALA A 56 17.57 15.94 -3.11
C ALA A 56 18.50 14.74 -2.93
N ALA A 57 18.45 14.10 -1.75
CA ALA A 57 19.21 12.88 -1.52
C ALA A 57 18.83 11.88 -2.61
N ALA A 58 19.82 11.23 -3.21
CA ALA A 58 19.55 10.21 -4.23
C ALA A 58 18.70 9.10 -3.60
N ALA A 59 17.70 8.61 -4.33
CA ALA A 59 16.89 7.48 -3.88
C ALA A 59 17.81 6.31 -3.51
N SER A 60 17.58 5.74 -2.33
CA SER A 60 18.34 4.62 -1.80
C SER A 60 17.64 3.28 -2.07
N HIS A 61 16.34 3.32 -2.42
CA HIS A 61 15.56 2.17 -2.82
C HIS A 61 15.03 2.29 -4.25
N ASP A 62 14.94 1.16 -4.94
CA ASP A 62 14.13 1.00 -6.14
C ASP A 62 12.74 0.45 -5.75
N LEU A 63 11.68 1.07 -6.27
CA LEU A 63 10.30 0.64 -6.01
C LEU A 63 9.83 -0.30 -7.13
N TYR A 64 9.48 -1.51 -6.74
CA TYR A 64 8.81 -2.50 -7.56
C TYR A 64 7.35 -2.66 -7.14
N VAL A 65 6.47 -2.90 -8.11
CA VAL A 65 5.07 -3.22 -7.87
C VAL A 65 4.64 -4.43 -8.70
N CYS A 66 3.83 -5.31 -8.13
CA CYS A 66 3.08 -6.28 -8.92
C CYS A 66 1.74 -5.64 -9.29
N ALA A 67 1.42 -5.57 -10.58
CA ALA A 67 0.19 -4.94 -11.04
C ALA A 67 -0.47 -5.75 -12.16
N ALA A 68 -1.81 -5.72 -12.17
CA ALA A 68 -2.61 -6.29 -13.23
C ALA A 68 -3.64 -5.25 -13.70
N PHE A 69 -3.84 -5.14 -15.01
CA PHE A 69 -4.71 -4.15 -15.63
C PHE A 69 -5.89 -4.83 -16.31
N ASN A 70 -6.74 -5.48 -15.51
CA ASN A 70 -7.86 -6.31 -15.96
C ASN A 70 -9.22 -5.60 -15.77
N ASN A 71 -9.30 -4.28 -15.94
CA ASN A 71 -10.43 -3.45 -15.50
C ASN A 71 -11.68 -3.47 -16.40
N GLY A 72 -11.90 -4.54 -17.18
CA GLY A 72 -13.14 -4.76 -17.94
C GLY A 72 -13.39 -3.81 -19.11
N SER A 73 -12.68 -2.68 -19.20
CA SER A 73 -12.72 -1.77 -20.35
C SER A 73 -11.82 -2.24 -21.50
N ARG A 74 -11.19 -3.42 -21.38
CA ARG A 74 -10.22 -3.94 -22.33
C ARG A 74 -10.74 -5.17 -23.04
N VAL A 75 -10.55 -5.19 -24.36
CA VAL A 75 -11.01 -6.26 -25.23
C VAL A 75 -9.98 -7.39 -25.21
N MET A 76 -10.40 -8.62 -24.94
CA MET A 76 -9.51 -9.79 -25.04
C MET A 76 -8.83 -9.83 -26.41
N GLY A 77 -7.50 -9.87 -26.43
CA GLY A 77 -6.69 -9.89 -27.65
C GLY A 77 -6.29 -8.51 -28.20
N SER A 78 -6.73 -7.39 -27.60
CA SER A 78 -6.23 -6.07 -27.98
C SER A 78 -4.78 -5.90 -27.50
N ASN A 79 -3.85 -5.63 -28.43
CA ASN A 79 -2.49 -5.24 -28.11
C ASN A 79 -2.43 -3.73 -27.80
N ASP A 80 -3.00 -3.34 -26.67
CA ASP A 80 -3.03 -1.95 -26.20
C ASP A 80 -1.71 -1.52 -25.50
N GLY A 81 -0.68 -2.36 -25.59
CA GLY A 81 0.61 -2.16 -24.94
C GLY A 81 0.61 -2.44 -23.45
N SER A 82 -0.52 -2.86 -22.87
CA SER A 82 -0.58 -3.18 -21.45
C SER A 82 0.02 -4.53 -21.11
N SER A 83 0.65 -4.59 -19.94
CA SER A 83 1.26 -5.81 -19.42
C SER A 83 0.81 -6.03 -17.98
N ASN A 84 0.71 -7.28 -17.57
CA ASN A 84 0.53 -7.68 -16.18
C ASN A 84 1.85 -8.23 -15.65
N GLY A 85 2.08 -8.18 -14.35
CA GLY A 85 3.30 -8.73 -13.75
C GLY A 85 4.02 -7.69 -12.90
N VAL A 86 5.34 -7.60 -13.05
CA VAL A 86 6.18 -6.74 -12.21
C VAL A 86 6.58 -5.47 -12.96
N PHE A 87 6.51 -4.34 -12.28
CA PHE A 87 6.93 -3.04 -12.78
C PHE A 87 7.93 -2.41 -11.82
N VAL A 88 8.89 -1.66 -12.35
CA VAL A 88 9.85 -0.86 -11.58
C VAL A 88 9.62 0.63 -11.84
N ARG A 89 9.70 1.45 -10.79
CA ARG A 89 9.62 2.92 -10.91
C ARG A 89 10.92 3.47 -11.49
N THR A 90 10.83 4.22 -12.57
CA THR A 90 11.92 5.00 -13.18
C THR A 90 11.57 6.50 -13.13
N PRO A 91 12.50 7.41 -13.46
CA PRO A 91 12.20 8.84 -13.57
C PRO A 91 11.08 9.15 -14.59
N GLU A 92 10.95 8.32 -15.63
CA GLU A 92 9.96 8.47 -16.71
C GLU A 92 8.60 7.83 -16.38
N GLY A 93 8.50 7.04 -15.30
CA GLY A 93 7.27 6.36 -14.90
C GLY A 93 7.50 4.90 -14.52
N PHE A 94 6.44 4.10 -14.46
CA PHE A 94 6.57 2.66 -14.22
C PHE A 94 6.88 1.91 -15.51
N ARG A 95 7.94 1.10 -15.47
CA ARG A 95 8.36 0.24 -16.58
C ARG A 95 8.11 -1.22 -16.24
N HIS A 96 7.39 -1.93 -17.10
CA HIS A 96 7.21 -3.38 -16.97
C HIS A 96 8.55 -4.11 -17.12
N ILE A 97 8.78 -5.13 -16.30
CA ILE A 97 10.00 -5.95 -16.36
C ILE A 97 9.67 -7.43 -16.56
N GLY A 98 10.19 -7.96 -17.66
CA GLY A 98 10.18 -9.39 -17.94
C GLY A 98 8.82 -9.93 -18.34
N ILE A 99 8.19 -10.69 -17.44
CA ILE A 99 7.06 -11.56 -17.77
C ILE A 99 5.72 -10.83 -17.78
N ASN A 100 4.97 -10.98 -18.87
CA ASN A 100 3.55 -10.64 -18.88
C ASN A 100 2.76 -11.78 -18.24
N TYR A 101 2.44 -11.65 -16.95
CA TYR A 101 1.81 -12.72 -16.18
C TYR A 101 0.47 -12.24 -15.60
N PRO A 102 -0.67 -12.94 -15.85
CA PRO A 102 -2.01 -12.43 -15.54
C PRO A 102 -2.21 -11.98 -14.10
N LEU A 103 -1.55 -12.64 -13.15
CA LEU A 103 -1.61 -12.31 -11.74
C LEU A 103 -0.27 -12.58 -11.05
N ALA A 104 0.52 -11.52 -10.86
CA ALA A 104 1.62 -11.48 -9.90
C ALA A 104 1.09 -10.89 -8.59
N ILE A 105 1.26 -11.62 -7.47
CA ILE A 105 0.59 -11.32 -6.20
C ILE A 105 1.56 -10.71 -5.20
N SER A 106 2.75 -11.29 -5.08
CA SER A 106 3.77 -10.89 -4.12
C SER A 106 5.14 -10.98 -4.77
N ALA A 107 6.05 -10.09 -4.41
CA ALA A 107 7.42 -10.07 -4.89
C ALA A 107 8.38 -9.78 -3.73
N THR A 108 9.54 -10.42 -3.78
CA THR A 108 10.64 -10.22 -2.83
C THR A 108 11.97 -10.40 -3.55
N PHE A 109 13.06 -10.02 -2.89
CA PHE A 109 14.41 -10.02 -3.46
C PHE A 109 15.38 -10.78 -2.55
N ASP A 110 16.46 -11.27 -3.13
CA ASP A 110 17.60 -11.76 -2.36
C ASP A 110 18.43 -10.56 -1.86
N PRO A 111 18.60 -10.36 -0.54
CA PRO A 111 19.39 -9.25 0.00
C PRO A 111 20.85 -9.24 -0.45
N ARG A 112 21.41 -10.37 -0.90
CA ARG A 112 22.80 -10.46 -1.36
C ARG A 112 22.99 -9.92 -2.77
N ASP A 113 21.93 -9.95 -3.57
CA ASP A 113 21.93 -9.49 -4.96
C ASP A 113 20.53 -9.05 -5.36
N ALA A 114 20.34 -7.73 -5.46
CA ALA A 114 19.09 -7.11 -5.88
C ALA A 114 18.66 -7.46 -7.31
N LYS A 115 19.45 -8.22 -8.10
CA LYS A 115 19.00 -8.78 -9.39
C LYS A 115 18.24 -10.09 -9.25
N VAL A 116 18.31 -10.73 -8.08
CA VAL A 116 17.62 -11.99 -7.81
C VAL A 116 16.28 -11.69 -7.16
N PHE A 117 15.19 -11.99 -7.87
CA PHE A 117 13.83 -11.79 -7.38
C PHE A 117 13.02 -13.08 -7.43
N TYR A 118 12.06 -13.16 -6.51
CA TYR A 118 11.02 -14.18 -6.45
C TYR A 118 9.66 -13.51 -6.55
N VAL A 119 8.78 -14.05 -7.38
CA VAL A 119 7.44 -13.54 -7.60
C VAL A 119 6.45 -14.67 -7.45
N ALA A 120 5.52 -14.52 -6.51
CA ALA A 120 4.39 -15.42 -6.35
C ALA A 120 3.34 -15.10 -7.43
N CYS A 121 3.04 -16.10 -8.25
CA CYS A 121 2.14 -16.02 -9.38
C CYS A 121 1.08 -17.13 -9.31
N LEU A 122 0.03 -17.05 -10.14
CA LEU A 122 -1.04 -18.06 -10.15
C LEU A 122 -0.54 -19.51 -10.31
N SER A 123 0.47 -19.76 -11.13
CA SER A 123 1.01 -21.12 -11.38
C SER A 123 2.15 -21.52 -10.45
N GLY A 124 2.50 -20.72 -9.44
CA GLY A 124 3.63 -20.99 -8.55
C GLY A 124 4.60 -19.82 -8.42
N VAL A 125 5.81 -20.09 -7.94
CA VAL A 125 6.84 -19.06 -7.74
C VAL A 125 7.75 -18.97 -8.96
N LEU A 126 7.86 -17.77 -9.53
CA LEU A 126 8.81 -17.44 -10.58
C LEU A 126 10.07 -16.81 -9.96
N ARG A 127 11.24 -17.19 -10.47
CA ARG A 127 12.53 -16.63 -10.06
C ARG A 127 13.29 -16.07 -11.25
N THR A 128 13.91 -14.92 -11.06
CA THR A 128 14.93 -14.36 -11.96
C THR A 128 16.27 -14.29 -11.24
N LEU A 129 17.36 -14.39 -12.00
CA LEU A 129 18.73 -14.23 -11.50
C LEU A 129 19.45 -13.03 -12.15
N ASP A 130 18.78 -12.30 -13.05
CA ASP A 130 19.40 -11.31 -13.94
C ASP A 130 18.64 -9.99 -14.01
N GLY A 131 17.88 -9.67 -12.95
CA GLY A 131 17.12 -8.43 -12.83
C GLY A 131 15.86 -8.43 -13.69
N GLY A 132 15.28 -9.60 -13.94
CA GLY A 132 14.02 -9.77 -14.65
C GLY A 132 14.14 -9.91 -16.16
N LYS A 133 15.34 -10.16 -16.71
CA LYS A 133 15.52 -10.43 -18.15
C LYS A 133 15.08 -11.84 -18.50
N THR A 134 15.38 -12.81 -17.63
CA THR A 134 14.92 -14.20 -17.75
C THR A 134 14.26 -14.67 -16.46
N TRP A 135 13.28 -15.57 -16.60
CA TRP A 135 12.46 -16.07 -15.52
C TRP A 135 12.31 -17.58 -15.61
N ARG A 136 12.22 -18.25 -14.46
CA ARG A 136 11.95 -19.70 -14.35
C ARG A 136 10.89 -19.95 -13.29
N LEU A 137 9.94 -20.82 -13.59
CA LEU A 137 9.08 -21.43 -12.58
C LEU A 137 9.93 -22.38 -11.75
N VAL A 138 9.94 -22.16 -10.44
CA VAL A 138 10.82 -22.90 -9.51
C VAL A 138 10.05 -23.83 -8.57
N THR A 139 8.73 -23.75 -8.54
CA THR A 139 7.86 -24.70 -7.85
C THR A 139 7.33 -25.76 -8.82
N GLY A 140 6.86 -26.87 -8.27
CA GLY A 140 6.15 -27.93 -8.98
C GLY A 140 4.73 -27.53 -9.38
N TRP A 141 4.05 -28.48 -10.03
CA TRP A 141 2.69 -28.31 -10.57
C TRP A 141 1.60 -28.37 -9.49
N ASP A 142 1.92 -28.93 -8.34
CA ASP A 142 1.06 -29.07 -7.17
C ASP A 142 1.05 -27.83 -6.27
N GLU A 143 2.00 -26.90 -6.45
CA GLU A 143 2.02 -25.63 -5.73
C GLU A 143 1.43 -24.49 -6.56
N THR A 144 0.11 -24.40 -6.51
CA THR A 144 -0.66 -23.39 -7.24
C THR A 144 -1.10 -22.24 -6.34
N GLU A 145 -1.26 -21.07 -6.96
CA GLU A 145 -1.70 -19.81 -6.36
C GLU A 145 -0.99 -19.35 -5.08
N PRO A 146 0.35 -19.38 -4.98
CA PRO A 146 1.03 -18.75 -3.86
C PRO A 146 0.58 -17.29 -3.65
N LYS A 147 0.19 -16.96 -2.41
CA LYS A 147 -0.36 -15.66 -2.04
C LYS A 147 0.71 -14.69 -1.52
N SER A 148 1.80 -15.24 -0.98
CA SER A 148 2.90 -14.46 -0.44
C SER A 148 4.22 -15.21 -0.59
N VAL A 149 5.28 -14.52 -0.96
CA VAL A 149 6.65 -15.04 -0.95
C VAL A 149 7.53 -14.18 -0.05
N ALA A 150 8.42 -14.80 0.72
CA ALA A 150 9.35 -14.11 1.63
C ALA A 150 10.71 -14.79 1.62
N VAL A 151 11.78 -13.99 1.67
CA VAL A 151 13.16 -14.43 1.88
C VAL A 151 13.55 -14.11 3.32
N ASP A 152 14.23 -15.04 4.00
CA ASP A 152 14.88 -14.72 5.29
C ASP A 152 16.10 -13.84 5.03
N LEU A 153 16.05 -12.59 5.48
CA LEU A 153 17.10 -11.61 5.21
C LEU A 153 18.44 -11.98 5.86
N LEU A 154 18.43 -12.78 6.93
CA LEU A 154 19.61 -13.24 7.65
C LEU A 154 20.08 -14.63 7.20
N LYS A 155 19.23 -15.37 6.47
CA LYS A 155 19.60 -16.63 5.81
C LYS A 155 18.95 -16.74 4.42
N PRO A 156 19.47 -16.04 3.41
CA PRO A 156 18.74 -15.82 2.16
C PRO A 156 18.60 -17.04 1.24
N ASP A 157 19.22 -18.17 1.59
CA ASP A 157 18.94 -19.45 0.94
C ASP A 157 17.56 -20.01 1.33
N HIS A 158 17.00 -19.53 2.44
CA HIS A 158 15.67 -19.86 2.89
C HIS A 158 14.62 -18.94 2.27
N VAL A 159 13.76 -19.52 1.43
CA VAL A 159 12.64 -18.84 0.78
C VAL A 159 11.35 -19.56 1.15
N TYR A 160 10.34 -18.79 1.55
CA TYR A 160 9.07 -19.27 2.05
C TYR A 160 7.95 -18.80 1.12
N THR A 161 6.98 -19.66 0.84
CA THR A 161 5.79 -19.24 0.08
C THR A 161 4.51 -19.83 0.66
N GLY A 162 3.53 -18.96 0.91
CA GLY A 162 2.23 -19.32 1.45
C GLY A 162 1.28 -19.72 0.33
N LEU A 163 0.61 -20.86 0.50
CA LEU A 163 -0.31 -21.48 -0.45
C LEU A 163 -1.74 -21.51 0.12
N PRO A 164 -2.78 -21.66 -0.73
CA PRO A 164 -4.15 -21.88 -0.27
C PRO A 164 -4.33 -23.10 0.64
N ASP A 165 -3.39 -24.04 0.60
CA ASP A 165 -3.43 -25.30 1.35
C ASP A 165 -2.19 -25.50 2.25
N GLY A 166 -1.45 -24.45 2.59
CA GLY A 166 -0.35 -24.53 3.54
C GLY A 166 0.88 -23.71 3.15
N ILE A 167 2.06 -24.30 3.28
CA ILE A 167 3.34 -23.62 3.05
C ILE A 167 4.40 -24.58 2.50
N VAL A 168 5.15 -24.10 1.52
CA VAL A 168 6.38 -24.74 1.05
C VAL A 168 7.57 -23.83 1.28
N VAL A 169 8.72 -24.46 1.54
CA VAL A 169 9.97 -23.79 1.88
C VAL A 169 11.09 -24.35 1.02
N SER A 170 11.88 -23.45 0.46
CA SER A 170 13.16 -23.77 -0.14
C SER A 170 14.29 -23.43 0.82
N ARG A 171 15.35 -24.25 0.83
CA ARG A 171 16.59 -24.01 1.60
C ARG A 171 17.82 -23.84 0.71
N ASP A 172 17.60 -23.71 -0.60
CA ASP A 172 18.64 -23.66 -1.64
C ASP A 172 18.35 -22.57 -2.68
N ARG A 173 17.80 -21.44 -2.22
CA ARG A 173 17.47 -20.25 -3.03
C ARG A 173 16.36 -20.50 -4.06
N GLY A 174 15.43 -21.40 -3.78
CA GLY A 174 14.34 -21.76 -4.69
C GLY A 174 14.78 -22.72 -5.79
N GLN A 175 15.74 -23.62 -5.55
CA GLN A 175 16.04 -24.71 -6.49
C GLN A 175 15.17 -25.94 -6.20
N THR A 176 14.95 -26.24 -4.92
CA THR A 176 14.02 -27.26 -4.45
C THR A 176 13.09 -26.68 -3.38
N TRP A 177 11.88 -27.22 -3.33
CA TRP A 177 10.83 -26.79 -2.39
C TRP A 177 10.25 -28.00 -1.68
N GLN A 178 9.95 -27.84 -0.39
CA GLN A 178 9.36 -28.90 0.42
C GLN A 178 8.25 -28.35 1.30
N ARG A 179 7.15 -29.11 1.40
CA ARG A 179 6.10 -28.86 2.39
C ARG A 179 6.69 -28.89 3.80
N ARG A 180 6.37 -27.87 4.59
CA ARG A 180 6.90 -27.66 5.95
C ARG A 180 5.79 -27.20 6.87
N GLU A 181 4.88 -28.12 7.15
CA GLU A 181 3.57 -27.83 7.75
C GLU A 181 3.39 -28.44 9.14
N ARG A 182 4.44 -29.02 9.72
CA ARG A 182 4.36 -29.63 11.06
C ARG A 182 3.91 -28.59 12.09
N GLY A 183 2.77 -28.86 12.74
CA GLY A 183 2.17 -27.95 13.72
C GLY A 183 1.11 -26.98 13.15
N LEU A 184 0.90 -26.97 11.83
CA LEU A 184 -0.27 -26.37 11.19
C LEU A 184 -1.45 -27.35 11.23
N PRO A 185 -2.70 -26.86 11.21
CA PRO A 185 -3.88 -27.72 11.17
C PRO A 185 -4.08 -28.33 9.78
N GLU A 186 -4.73 -29.49 9.71
CA GLU A 186 -5.09 -30.12 8.43
C GLU A 186 -6.04 -29.26 7.58
N ARG A 187 -6.97 -28.55 8.24
CA ARG A 187 -7.93 -27.62 7.61
C ARG A 187 -7.74 -26.20 8.13
N GLY A 188 -7.96 -25.21 7.27
CA GLY A 188 -7.84 -23.79 7.62
C GLY A 188 -6.39 -23.29 7.68
N LYS A 189 -5.47 -23.99 7.00
CA LYS A 189 -4.07 -23.60 6.77
C LYS A 189 -3.86 -22.78 5.49
N TYR A 190 -4.93 -22.23 4.91
CA TYR A 190 -4.81 -21.26 3.83
C TYR A 190 -3.93 -20.11 4.30
N THR A 191 -2.75 -19.98 3.70
CA THR A 191 -1.71 -19.04 4.14
C THR A 191 -1.69 -17.84 3.21
N GLN A 192 -2.30 -16.74 3.67
CA GLN A 192 -2.40 -15.50 2.90
C GLN A 192 -1.08 -14.73 2.87
N VAL A 193 -0.39 -14.68 4.01
CA VAL A 193 0.78 -13.84 4.20
C VAL A 193 1.89 -14.59 4.92
N VAL A 194 3.12 -14.39 4.45
CA VAL A 194 4.34 -14.91 5.06
C VAL A 194 5.32 -13.76 5.28
N ARG A 195 5.90 -13.66 6.48
CA ARG A 195 6.90 -12.64 6.84
C ARG A 195 8.03 -13.25 7.65
N ALA A 196 9.25 -13.14 7.16
CA ALA A 196 10.45 -13.45 7.92
C ALA A 196 10.79 -12.29 8.88
N ASP A 197 11.24 -12.61 10.09
CA ASP A 197 11.70 -11.61 11.05
C ASP A 197 13.03 -11.00 10.58
N ARG A 198 13.08 -9.67 10.46
CA ARG A 198 14.26 -8.94 9.97
C ARG A 198 15.47 -9.00 10.90
N THR A 199 15.29 -9.47 12.14
CA THR A 199 16.32 -9.46 13.19
C THR A 199 16.65 -10.83 13.75
N ARG A 200 15.91 -11.88 13.38
CA ARG A 200 16.10 -13.23 13.90
C ARG A 200 16.02 -14.28 12.80
N GLN A 201 17.16 -14.87 12.51
CA GLN A 201 17.28 -15.95 11.52
C GLN A 201 16.35 -17.12 11.84
N GLY A 202 15.70 -17.65 10.82
CA GLY A 202 14.80 -18.80 10.91
C GLY A 202 13.47 -18.50 11.59
N ARG A 203 13.25 -17.26 12.05
CA ARG A 203 11.99 -16.88 12.63
C ARG A 203 11.06 -16.33 11.57
N VAL A 204 9.89 -16.95 11.42
CA VAL A 204 8.92 -16.60 10.38
C VAL A 204 7.51 -16.63 10.97
N MET A 205 6.70 -15.68 10.54
CA MET A 205 5.30 -15.60 10.92
C MET A 205 4.42 -15.71 9.70
N ILE A 206 3.31 -16.44 9.85
CA ILE A 206 2.31 -16.60 8.81
C ILE A 206 0.92 -16.25 9.32
N GLY A 207 0.15 -15.63 8.43
CA GLY A 207 -1.25 -15.33 8.64
C GLY A 207 -2.11 -16.29 7.82
N CYS A 208 -3.00 -17.00 8.51
CA CYS A 208 -3.92 -17.97 7.90
C CYS A 208 -5.38 -17.61 8.20
N GLU A 209 -6.31 -18.38 7.62
CA GLU A 209 -7.76 -18.28 7.92
C GLU A 209 -8.13 -18.56 9.38
N THR A 210 -7.34 -19.40 10.06
CA THR A 210 -7.65 -19.86 11.42
C THR A 210 -6.71 -19.32 12.51
N GLY A 211 -5.72 -18.52 12.14
CA GLY A 211 -4.71 -18.12 13.11
C GLY A 211 -3.50 -17.39 12.55
N ILE A 212 -2.72 -16.84 13.47
CA ILE A 212 -1.33 -16.47 13.24
C ILE A 212 -0.47 -17.60 13.79
N TYR A 213 0.46 -18.07 12.97
CA TYR A 213 1.41 -19.12 13.35
C TYR A 213 2.83 -18.57 13.27
N LEU A 214 3.66 -19.03 14.20
CA LEU A 214 5.04 -18.61 14.36
C LEU A 214 5.95 -19.85 14.35
N THR A 215 7.05 -19.77 13.62
CA THR A 215 8.18 -20.67 13.74
C THR A 215 9.39 -19.89 14.23
N GLU A 216 10.24 -20.54 15.03
CA GLU A 216 11.54 -20.03 15.49
C GLU A 216 12.69 -20.89 14.92
N ASN A 217 12.38 -21.87 14.06
CA ASN A 217 13.32 -22.90 13.60
C ASN A 217 13.25 -23.15 12.09
N GLY A 218 13.07 -22.09 11.31
CA GLY A 218 13.12 -22.15 9.84
C GLY A 218 12.03 -23.05 9.25
N ALA A 219 10.83 -23.00 9.84
CA ALA A 219 9.65 -23.80 9.48
C ALA A 219 9.77 -25.32 9.72
N ASP A 220 10.69 -25.79 10.58
CA ASP A 220 10.69 -27.20 11.01
C ASP A 220 9.45 -27.54 11.86
N SER A 221 8.92 -26.56 12.59
CA SER A 221 7.64 -26.65 13.28
C SER A 221 7.00 -25.27 13.49
N TRP A 222 5.66 -25.25 13.51
CA TRP A 222 4.85 -24.07 13.74
C TRP A 222 4.11 -24.15 15.06
N LYS A 223 3.97 -23.00 15.72
CA LYS A 223 3.13 -22.80 16.90
C LYS A 223 2.04 -21.77 16.59
N ARG A 224 0.78 -22.10 16.86
CA ARG A 224 -0.30 -21.10 16.79
C ARG A 224 -0.14 -20.11 17.95
N VAL A 225 0.07 -18.84 17.63
CA VAL A 225 0.23 -17.74 18.61
C VAL A 225 -1.04 -16.90 18.75
N LEU A 226 -1.95 -16.99 17.78
CA LEU A 226 -3.30 -16.44 17.84
C LEU A 226 -4.26 -17.36 17.10
N ALA A 227 -5.42 -17.64 17.71
CA ALA A 227 -6.55 -18.25 17.02
C ALA A 227 -7.49 -17.15 16.53
N THR A 228 -8.06 -17.30 15.34
CA THR A 228 -9.06 -16.38 14.77
C THR A 228 -10.04 -17.15 13.90
N ALA A 229 -11.25 -16.61 13.74
CA ALA A 229 -12.23 -17.08 12.75
C ALA A 229 -12.20 -16.27 11.45
N GLU A 230 -11.33 -15.25 11.40
CA GLU A 230 -11.18 -14.33 10.27
C GLU A 230 -9.81 -14.50 9.64
N THR A 231 -9.79 -14.45 8.31
CA THR A 231 -8.58 -14.41 7.50
C THR A 231 -7.65 -13.27 7.91
N VAL A 232 -6.40 -13.62 8.22
CA VAL A 232 -5.32 -12.64 8.42
C VAL A 232 -4.78 -12.24 7.04
N ASN A 233 -5.08 -11.02 6.61
CA ASN A 233 -4.77 -10.53 5.26
C ASN A 233 -3.32 -10.06 5.13
N ASP A 234 -2.75 -9.45 6.17
CA ASP A 234 -1.38 -8.97 6.18
C ASP A 234 -0.78 -8.99 7.59
N LEU A 235 0.55 -9.09 7.63
CA LEU A 235 1.39 -9.03 8.81
C LEU A 235 2.56 -8.10 8.49
N GLN A 236 2.90 -7.20 9.39
CA GLN A 236 4.10 -6.36 9.25
C GLN A 236 4.82 -6.21 10.58
N GLN A 237 6.14 -6.31 10.52
CA GLN A 237 7.05 -5.98 11.61
C GLN A 237 7.42 -4.50 11.51
N SER A 238 7.43 -3.78 12.63
CA SER A 238 7.88 -2.39 12.63
C SER A 238 9.37 -2.30 12.25
N PRO A 239 9.76 -1.33 11.40
CA PRO A 239 11.17 -1.04 11.14
C PRO A 239 11.89 -0.42 12.36
N HIS A 240 11.14 0.12 13.32
CA HIS A 240 11.66 0.83 14.50
C HIS A 240 11.80 -0.04 15.75
N ASP A 241 10.92 -1.02 15.95
CA ASP A 241 11.00 -1.99 17.05
C ASP A 241 10.73 -3.40 16.50
N PRO A 242 11.70 -4.33 16.48
CA PRO A 242 11.49 -5.68 15.95
C PRO A 242 10.49 -6.52 16.76
N ARG A 243 10.14 -6.09 17.98
CA ARG A 243 9.11 -6.74 18.80
C ARG A 243 7.70 -6.24 18.49
N LEU A 244 7.57 -5.12 17.80
CA LEU A 244 6.29 -4.56 17.40
C LEU A 244 5.83 -5.17 16.08
N TRP A 245 4.68 -5.84 16.10
CA TRP A 245 4.03 -6.40 14.92
C TRP A 245 2.57 -5.94 14.86
N ILE A 246 2.06 -5.73 13.65
CA ILE A 246 0.65 -5.49 13.38
C ILE A 246 0.14 -6.53 12.39
N ALA A 247 -1.05 -7.05 12.66
CA ALA A 247 -1.82 -7.88 11.76
C ALA A 247 -3.12 -7.18 11.39
N VAL A 248 -3.60 -7.37 10.16
CA VAL A 248 -4.92 -6.89 9.75
C VAL A 248 -5.73 -8.05 9.18
N THR A 249 -7.05 -8.00 9.41
CA THR A 249 -7.94 -9.14 9.13
C THR A 249 -9.12 -8.75 8.22
N GLN A 250 -9.84 -9.76 7.75
CA GLN A 250 -11.01 -9.58 6.89
C GLN A 250 -12.21 -8.92 7.59
N SER A 251 -12.48 -9.23 8.86
CA SER A 251 -13.58 -8.56 9.58
C SER A 251 -13.30 -8.22 11.05
N ALA A 252 -12.24 -8.79 11.66
CA ALA A 252 -11.92 -8.60 13.07
C ALA A 252 -11.03 -7.37 13.36
N GLY A 253 -10.83 -6.48 12.37
CA GLY A 253 -10.02 -5.28 12.53
C GLY A 253 -8.51 -5.56 12.53
N ALA A 254 -7.75 -4.71 13.24
CA ALA A 254 -6.31 -4.79 13.36
C ALA A 254 -5.89 -5.31 14.74
N LEU A 255 -4.82 -6.10 14.78
CA LEU A 255 -4.24 -6.66 16.00
C LEU A 255 -2.80 -6.16 16.14
N ILE A 256 -2.35 -5.96 17.36
CA ILE A 256 -1.00 -5.52 17.69
C ILE A 256 -0.33 -6.50 18.65
N SER A 257 0.95 -6.75 18.40
CA SER A 257 1.84 -7.44 19.33
C SER A 257 3.04 -6.55 19.65
N ARG A 258 3.47 -6.55 20.92
CA ARG A 258 4.64 -5.80 21.40
C ARG A 258 5.73 -6.71 22.00
N ASP A 259 5.57 -8.03 21.85
CA ASP A 259 6.46 -9.05 22.38
C ASP A 259 7.01 -9.97 21.26
N GLY A 260 7.10 -9.43 20.05
CA GLY A 260 7.55 -10.13 18.86
C GLY A 260 6.48 -10.97 18.20
N GLY A 261 5.23 -10.95 18.63
CA GLY A 261 4.17 -11.80 18.09
C GLY A 261 3.88 -13.03 18.93
N ALA A 262 4.38 -13.09 20.17
CA ALA A 262 4.03 -14.16 21.10
C ALA A 262 2.60 -14.00 21.63
N THR A 263 2.17 -12.75 21.86
CA THR A 263 0.78 -12.41 22.23
C THR A 263 0.25 -11.26 21.39
N TRP A 264 -1.07 -11.25 21.19
CA TRP A 264 -1.77 -10.31 20.31
C TRP A 264 -2.95 -9.68 21.03
N LYS A 265 -3.17 -8.39 20.79
CA LYS A 265 -4.31 -7.64 21.33
C LYS A 265 -4.99 -6.86 20.21
N GLN A 266 -6.29 -6.62 20.35
CA GLN A 266 -7.03 -5.76 19.44
C GLN A 266 -6.49 -4.32 19.48
N LEU A 267 -6.34 -3.71 18.31
CA LEU A 267 -5.95 -2.31 18.18
C LEU A 267 -7.25 -1.47 18.14
N ALA A 268 -7.76 -1.13 19.32
CA ALA A 268 -9.13 -0.66 19.54
C ALA A 268 -9.56 0.55 18.68
N SER A 269 -8.64 1.44 18.32
CA SER A 269 -8.94 2.65 17.54
C SER A 269 -9.02 2.41 16.03
N VAL A 270 -8.73 1.19 15.57
CA VAL A 270 -8.93 0.81 14.17
C VAL A 270 -10.35 0.26 13.99
N PRO A 271 -11.15 0.81 13.07
CA PRO A 271 -12.46 0.27 12.76
C PRO A 271 -12.42 -1.22 12.41
N SER A 272 -13.37 -1.98 12.96
CA SER A 272 -13.59 -3.41 12.69
C SER A 272 -14.92 -3.61 11.95
N ALA A 273 -15.19 -4.83 11.46
CA ALA A 273 -16.36 -5.25 10.66
C ALA A 273 -16.26 -5.06 9.14
N LYS A 274 -15.16 -4.51 8.62
CA LYS A 274 -14.86 -4.47 7.18
C LYS A 274 -13.42 -4.89 6.92
N ALA A 275 -13.16 -5.36 5.71
CA ALA A 275 -11.84 -5.84 5.31
C ALA A 275 -10.77 -4.75 5.40
N LEU A 276 -9.71 -5.07 6.14
CA LEU A 276 -8.44 -4.39 6.13
C LEU A 276 -7.46 -5.25 5.33
N TYR A 277 -6.82 -4.69 4.32
CA TYR A 277 -6.05 -5.48 3.36
C TYR A 277 -4.56 -5.51 3.64
N ASN A 278 -3.99 -4.38 4.01
CA ASN A 278 -2.58 -4.33 4.40
C ASN A 278 -2.32 -3.18 5.36
N VAL A 279 -1.21 -3.29 6.07
CA VAL A 279 -0.65 -2.23 6.90
C VAL A 279 0.71 -1.83 6.33
N ALA A 280 1.10 -0.56 6.50
CA ALA A 280 2.41 -0.05 6.13
C ALA A 280 2.96 0.83 7.26
N PHE A 281 4.21 0.57 7.65
CA PHE A 281 4.96 1.44 8.56
C PHE A 281 5.72 2.49 7.77
N ASP A 282 5.80 3.71 8.28
CA ASP A 282 6.78 4.68 7.81
C ASP A 282 8.16 4.35 8.41
N ALA A 283 9.16 4.12 7.57
CA ALA A 283 10.53 3.83 8.01
C ALA A 283 11.26 5.07 8.57
N ARG A 284 10.73 6.28 8.34
CA ARG A 284 11.32 7.56 8.75
C ARG A 284 10.68 8.10 10.02
N GLU A 285 9.40 7.77 10.25
CA GLU A 285 8.61 8.32 11.36
C GLU A 285 7.90 7.19 12.14
N PRO A 286 8.36 6.82 13.35
CA PRO A 286 7.78 5.70 14.11
C PRO A 286 6.29 5.80 14.43
N GLY A 287 5.76 7.03 14.49
CA GLY A 287 4.34 7.27 14.73
C GLY A 287 3.46 7.06 13.49
N ARG A 288 4.03 7.11 12.29
CA ARG A 288 3.26 7.17 11.05
C ARG A 288 3.00 5.77 10.47
N LEU A 289 1.73 5.39 10.39
CA LEU A 289 1.26 4.09 9.91
C LEU A 289 0.09 4.27 8.95
N ALA A 290 -0.03 3.43 7.94
CA ALA A 290 -1.17 3.44 7.03
C ALA A 290 -1.84 2.05 6.98
N ILE A 291 -3.17 2.02 6.87
CA ILE A 291 -3.96 0.81 6.63
C ILE A 291 -4.87 1.04 5.43
N ALA A 292 -4.86 0.09 4.50
CA ALA A 292 -5.77 0.04 3.36
C ALA A 292 -7.02 -0.80 3.68
N SER A 293 -8.18 -0.35 3.22
CA SER A 293 -9.47 -1.02 3.43
C SER A 293 -10.41 -0.84 2.23
N TRP A 294 -11.25 -1.86 1.99
CA TRP A 294 -12.29 -1.80 0.96
C TRP A 294 -13.35 -0.74 1.24
N ASN A 295 -13.71 -0.55 2.52
CA ASN A 295 -14.87 0.24 2.92
C ASN A 295 -14.51 1.41 3.85
N TYR A 296 -13.31 1.42 4.44
CA TYR A 296 -12.80 2.58 5.18
C TYR A 296 -11.85 3.44 4.35
N GLY A 297 -11.54 3.00 3.12
CA GLY A 297 -10.53 3.60 2.27
C GLY A 297 -9.14 3.49 2.90
N LEU A 298 -8.45 4.62 3.01
CA LEU A 298 -7.15 4.70 3.65
C LEU A 298 -7.27 5.31 5.05
N LEU A 299 -6.70 4.64 6.05
CA LEU A 299 -6.56 5.14 7.41
C LEU A 299 -5.09 5.45 7.68
N LEU A 300 -4.80 6.59 8.30
CA LEU A 300 -3.45 6.98 8.70
C LEU A 300 -3.41 7.27 10.20
N SER A 301 -2.42 6.71 10.88
CA SER A 301 -2.02 7.09 12.24
C SER A 301 -0.75 7.93 12.19
N ALA A 302 -0.60 8.86 13.13
CA ALA A 302 0.60 9.66 13.34
C ALA A 302 1.22 9.47 14.75
N ASP A 303 0.63 8.61 15.57
CA ASP A 303 0.95 8.40 16.99
C ASP A 303 1.20 6.92 17.32
N GLY A 304 1.61 6.13 16.34
CA GLY A 304 2.01 4.73 16.53
C GLY A 304 0.82 3.78 16.68
N GLY A 305 -0.32 4.13 16.07
CA GLY A 305 -1.54 3.34 16.02
C GLY A 305 -2.53 3.63 17.16
N VAL A 306 -2.33 4.69 17.94
CA VAL A 306 -3.23 5.08 19.03
C VAL A 306 -4.50 5.75 18.47
N THR A 307 -4.36 6.62 17.49
CA THR A 307 -5.48 7.23 16.75
C THR A 307 -5.32 7.03 15.24
N TRP A 308 -6.45 6.99 14.53
CA TRP A 308 -6.52 6.75 13.10
C TRP A 308 -7.47 7.73 12.44
N THR A 309 -7.00 8.38 11.38
CA THR A 309 -7.76 9.38 10.62
C THR A 309 -7.93 8.91 9.18
N PRO A 310 -9.13 8.96 8.60
CA PRO A 310 -9.33 8.72 7.17
C PRO A 310 -8.52 9.70 6.31
N ARG A 311 -7.77 9.19 5.33
CA ARG A 311 -6.90 9.94 4.41
C ARG A 311 -7.18 9.61 2.95
N HIS A 312 -8.46 9.56 2.60
CA HIS A 312 -8.88 9.10 1.27
C HIS A 312 -9.68 10.14 0.47
N ALA A 313 -9.83 11.36 1.00
CA ALA A 313 -10.47 12.46 0.28
C ALA A 313 -9.73 12.77 -1.02
N GLY A 314 -10.45 12.85 -2.14
CA GLY A 314 -9.87 13.06 -3.47
C GLY A 314 -9.41 11.79 -4.19
N LEU A 315 -9.47 10.61 -3.56
CA LEU A 315 -9.31 9.33 -4.26
C LEU A 315 -10.60 8.95 -5.04
N PRO A 316 -10.49 8.23 -6.17
CA PRO A 316 -11.65 7.75 -6.91
C PRO A 316 -12.55 6.80 -6.12
N GLY A 317 -13.87 6.95 -6.26
CA GLY A 317 -14.89 6.15 -5.56
C GLY A 317 -15.52 6.92 -4.40
N GLU A 318 -16.44 7.84 -4.73
CA GLU A 318 -17.06 8.78 -3.78
C GLU A 318 -17.51 8.12 -2.47
N GLY A 319 -17.17 8.77 -1.34
CA GLY A 319 -17.57 8.39 0.02
C GLY A 319 -16.84 7.17 0.61
N SER A 320 -16.43 6.20 -0.21
CA SER A 320 -15.77 4.97 0.26
C SER A 320 -14.87 4.36 -0.84
N PRO A 321 -13.72 4.98 -1.14
CA PRO A 321 -12.80 4.47 -2.14
C PRO A 321 -12.26 3.10 -1.70
N ARG A 322 -12.24 2.13 -2.62
CA ARG A 322 -11.81 0.75 -2.35
C ARG A 322 -10.28 0.66 -2.41
N VAL A 323 -9.61 1.12 -1.35
CA VAL A 323 -8.15 1.07 -1.27
C VAL A 323 -7.72 -0.36 -0.98
N TRP A 324 -7.08 -0.98 -1.97
CA TRP A 324 -6.68 -2.38 -1.93
C TRP A 324 -5.27 -2.57 -1.33
N ARG A 325 -4.35 -1.66 -1.64
CA ARG A 325 -2.99 -1.65 -1.07
C ARG A 325 -2.54 -0.24 -0.74
N THR A 326 -1.72 -0.10 0.29
CA THR A 326 -1.00 1.12 0.63
C THR A 326 0.46 0.83 0.96
N ALA A 327 1.32 1.81 0.75
CA ALA A 327 2.73 1.76 1.10
C ALA A 327 3.23 3.17 1.45
N ILE A 328 4.28 3.25 2.25
CA ILE A 328 4.99 4.49 2.55
C ILE A 328 6.42 4.34 2.04
N ASP A 329 6.86 5.26 1.20
CA ASP A 329 8.20 5.28 0.62
C ASP A 329 9.25 5.50 1.73
N PRO A 330 10.19 4.55 1.94
CA PRO A 330 11.19 4.68 3.00
C PRO A 330 12.19 5.83 2.76
N ASP A 331 12.36 6.28 1.52
CA ASP A 331 13.35 7.31 1.19
C ASP A 331 12.81 8.73 1.41
N ASN A 332 11.51 8.95 1.20
CA ASN A 332 10.93 10.29 1.16
C ASN A 332 9.58 10.43 1.88
N GLY A 333 8.98 9.34 2.38
CA GLY A 333 7.72 9.36 3.11
C GLY A 333 6.47 9.54 2.24
N GLN A 334 6.58 9.48 0.91
CA GLN A 334 5.43 9.50 0.00
C GLN A 334 4.48 8.35 0.34
N LEU A 335 3.20 8.69 0.45
CA LEU A 335 2.14 7.74 0.76
C LEU A 335 1.47 7.30 -0.55
N PHE A 336 1.43 5.99 -0.78
CA PHE A 336 0.79 5.39 -1.94
C PHE A 336 -0.56 4.79 -1.56
N ALA A 337 -1.55 4.94 -2.44
CA ALA A 337 -2.84 4.29 -2.35
C ALA A 337 -3.19 3.67 -3.70
N ALA A 338 -3.26 2.34 -3.74
CA ALA A 338 -3.77 1.60 -4.87
C ALA A 338 -5.28 1.40 -4.71
N VAL A 339 -6.06 2.03 -5.58
CA VAL A 339 -7.53 1.94 -5.56
C VAL A 339 -7.94 0.86 -6.56
N PHE A 340 -8.71 -0.13 -6.09
CA PHE A 340 -9.04 -1.32 -6.87
C PHE A 340 -9.71 -0.95 -8.22
N GLY A 341 -9.07 -1.33 -9.33
CA GLY A 341 -9.53 -1.04 -10.69
C GLY A 341 -9.45 0.43 -11.12
N GLN A 342 -8.93 1.33 -10.27
CA GLN A 342 -8.82 2.77 -10.54
C GLN A 342 -7.36 3.25 -10.59
N GLY A 343 -6.40 2.38 -10.30
CA GLY A 343 -4.98 2.66 -10.44
C GLY A 343 -4.29 3.12 -9.15
N LEU A 344 -3.04 3.55 -9.31
CA LEU A 344 -2.17 3.97 -8.23
C LEU A 344 -2.20 5.49 -8.06
N HIS A 345 -2.31 5.95 -6.81
CA HIS A 345 -2.26 7.35 -6.44
C HIS A 345 -1.14 7.58 -5.42
N VAL A 346 -0.56 8.78 -5.43
CA VAL A 346 0.51 9.18 -4.52
C VAL A 346 0.17 10.51 -3.84
N SER A 347 0.58 10.63 -2.59
CA SER A 347 0.48 11.83 -1.78
C SER A 347 1.85 12.17 -1.17
N SER A 348 2.22 13.45 -1.23
CA SER A 348 3.41 14.00 -0.58
C SER A 348 3.10 14.76 0.72
N ASP A 349 1.83 14.80 1.13
CA ASP A 349 1.32 15.58 2.26
C ASP A 349 0.47 14.71 3.21
N SER A 350 0.86 13.44 3.37
CA SER A 350 0.21 12.48 4.27
C SER A 350 -1.27 12.24 3.99
N GLY A 351 -1.61 12.17 2.71
CA GLY A 351 -2.93 11.83 2.21
C GLY A 351 -3.95 12.97 2.33
N LEU A 352 -3.49 14.21 2.42
CA LEU A 352 -4.34 15.40 2.32
C LEU A 352 -4.72 15.68 0.85
N THR A 353 -3.77 15.52 -0.06
CA THR A 353 -4.00 15.59 -1.50
C THR A 353 -3.41 14.39 -2.22
N TRP A 354 -4.06 13.98 -3.30
CA TRP A 354 -3.72 12.81 -4.09
C TRP A 354 -3.51 13.17 -5.55
N ARG A 355 -2.53 12.53 -6.17
CA ARG A 355 -2.27 12.63 -7.61
C ARG A 355 -2.22 11.22 -8.19
N PRO A 356 -2.86 10.97 -9.36
CA PRO A 356 -2.69 9.70 -10.05
C PRO A 356 -1.22 9.53 -10.44
N VAL A 357 -0.75 8.28 -10.43
CA VAL A 357 0.59 7.92 -10.90
C VAL A 357 0.49 7.56 -12.39
N PRO A 358 1.15 8.32 -13.28
CA PRO A 358 1.10 8.06 -14.71
C PRO A 358 1.53 6.64 -15.09
N GLY A 359 0.78 6.01 -15.99
CA GLY A 359 1.05 4.65 -16.48
C GLY A 359 0.49 3.54 -15.58
N MET A 360 -0.14 3.90 -14.45
CA MET A 360 -0.76 2.96 -13.52
C MET A 360 -2.29 3.09 -13.46
N GLU A 361 -2.90 3.86 -14.37
CA GLU A 361 -4.34 4.09 -14.45
C GLU A 361 -5.08 2.77 -14.72
N GLY A 362 -6.19 2.55 -14.01
CA GLY A 362 -6.98 1.32 -14.13
C GLY A 362 -6.31 0.04 -13.62
N GLY A 363 -5.03 0.11 -13.24
CA GLY A 363 -4.27 -1.00 -12.69
C GLY A 363 -4.71 -1.37 -11.28
N SER A 364 -4.59 -2.65 -10.95
CA SER A 364 -4.74 -3.19 -9.60
C SER A 364 -3.37 -3.63 -9.10
N VAL A 365 -2.79 -2.84 -8.18
CA VAL A 365 -1.49 -3.14 -7.57
C VAL A 365 -1.66 -4.15 -6.43
N GLN A 366 -1.00 -5.30 -6.52
CA GLN A 366 -1.09 -6.40 -5.55
C GLN A 366 -0.06 -6.32 -4.43
N THR A 367 1.12 -5.75 -4.70
CA THR A 367 2.15 -5.54 -3.69
C THR A 367 3.05 -4.37 -4.07
N PHE A 368 3.69 -3.78 -3.05
CA PHE A 368 4.80 -2.86 -3.17
C PHE A 368 6.04 -3.53 -2.58
N THR A 369 7.19 -3.38 -3.23
CA THR A 369 8.46 -3.93 -2.79
C THR A 369 9.54 -2.87 -2.98
N PHE A 370 10.07 -2.34 -1.88
CA PHE A 370 11.21 -1.42 -1.90
C PHE A 370 12.50 -2.22 -1.76
N VAL A 371 13.38 -2.10 -2.74
CA VAL A 371 14.63 -2.87 -2.84
C VAL A 371 15.80 -1.90 -2.62
N PRO A 372 16.63 -2.08 -1.59
CA PRO A 372 17.81 -1.25 -1.40
C PRO A 372 18.77 -1.33 -2.61
N ARG A 373 19.26 -0.18 -3.08
CA ARG A 373 20.23 -0.10 -4.21
C ARG A 373 21.62 -0.56 -3.83
N THR A 374 21.98 -0.37 -2.57
CA THR A 374 23.15 -0.95 -1.93
C THR A 374 22.65 -2.03 -0.99
N GLY A 375 23.37 -3.17 -0.91
CA GLY A 375 22.97 -4.28 -0.03
C GLY A 375 22.65 -3.85 1.41
N PRO A 376 21.85 -4.63 2.15
CA PRO A 376 21.33 -4.26 3.46
C PRO A 376 22.40 -4.07 4.54
#